data_AF-A0A7W1U8C1-F1
#
_entry.id   AF-A0A7W1U8C1-F1
#
_cell.length_a   1.000
_cell.length_b   1.000
_cell.length_c   1.000
_cell.angle_alpha   90.00
_cell.angle_beta   90.00
_cell.angle_gamma   90.00
#
_symmetry.space_group_name_H-M   'P 1'
#
loop_
_entity.id
_entity.type
_entity.pdbx_description
1 polymer ?
#
loop_
_entity_poly.entity_id
_entity_poly.type
_entity_poly.pdbx_seq_one_letter_code
_entity_poly.pdbx_strand_id
1 'polypeptide(L)'
;MTLSRLVLYSLGIVSLGATLSLAEPLTANASPEELDAVLRFERAWCDAYLHGDIDFLRAHVASDFTLTGSNGHIDTLAGDIAELQAAR
;
A
#
# COMPACT_ATOMS: atom_id res chain seq x y z
N MET A 1 21.14 35.21 10.82
CA MET A 1 20.00 34.86 9.96
C MET A 1 20.50 34.74 8.54
N THR A 2 20.22 33.59 7.94
CA THR A 2 21.04 32.92 6.93
C THR A 2 20.40 33.06 5.55
N LEU A 3 21.26 33.33 4.54
CA LEU A 3 21.15 33.03 3.09
C LEU A 3 19.94 33.59 2.32
N SER A 4 20.11 34.60 1.45
CA SER A 4 20.72 34.53 0.10
C SER A 4 20.15 33.48 -0.85
N ARG A 5 19.55 33.99 -1.94
CA ARG A 5 19.58 33.50 -3.34
C ARG A 5 18.84 32.17 -3.62
N LEU A 6 17.69 32.23 -4.31
CA LEU A 6 17.58 32.27 -5.78
C LEU A 6 17.72 30.88 -6.44
N VAL A 7 16.58 30.20 -6.60
CA VAL A 7 16.24 29.29 -7.72
C VAL A 7 14.71 29.39 -7.82
N LEU A 8 14.08 30.33 -8.53
CA LEU A 8 14.01 30.58 -9.97
C LEU A 8 13.51 29.38 -10.81
N TYR A 9 12.33 29.60 -11.41
CA TYR A 9 11.64 28.85 -12.47
C TYR A 9 10.97 27.52 -12.07
N SER A 10 9.70 27.25 -12.36
CA SER A 10 8.88 27.77 -13.46
C SER A 10 7.40 27.80 -13.08
N LEU A 11 6.80 28.97 -13.34
CA LEU A 11 5.38 29.19 -13.44
C LEU A 11 4.86 28.47 -14.70
N GLY A 12 3.74 27.76 -14.58
CA GLY A 12 3.17 27.02 -15.70
C GLY A 12 1.70 26.68 -15.53
N ILE A 13 0.87 27.70 -15.23
CA ILE A 13 -0.47 27.92 -15.79
C ILE A 13 -1.50 26.79 -15.51
N VAL A 14 -2.32 26.92 -14.47
CA VAL A 14 -3.66 27.56 -14.46
C VAL A 14 -4.74 26.74 -15.20
N SER A 15 -5.59 26.11 -14.39
CA SER A 15 -7.07 26.11 -14.42
C SER A 15 -7.80 25.94 -15.75
N LEU A 16 -8.61 24.87 -15.88
CA LEU A 16 -10.04 25.01 -16.18
C LEU A 16 -10.84 23.70 -15.99
N GLY A 17 -11.99 23.77 -15.31
CA GLY A 17 -13.14 22.91 -15.59
C GLY A 17 -13.55 21.91 -14.50
N ALA A 18 -14.36 22.38 -13.56
CA ALA A 18 -15.00 21.65 -12.48
C ALA A 18 -15.77 20.37 -12.90
N THR A 19 -15.62 19.29 -12.12
CA THR A 19 -16.75 18.61 -11.46
C THR A 19 -16.29 18.07 -10.10
N LEU A 20 -17.13 18.30 -9.09
CA LEU A 20 -17.01 17.79 -7.74
C LEU A 20 -16.71 16.28 -7.72
N SER A 21 -15.65 15.88 -7.05
CA SER A 21 -15.76 14.77 -6.09
C SER A 21 -15.13 15.27 -4.81
N LEU A 22 -15.96 15.35 -3.77
CA LEU A 22 -15.51 15.57 -2.40
C LEU A 22 -14.44 14.50 -2.13
N ALA A 23 -13.17 14.87 -2.14
CA ALA A 23 -12.21 14.12 -1.37
C ALA A 23 -12.60 14.41 0.08
N GLU A 24 -13.56 13.64 0.59
CA GLU A 24 -13.78 13.57 2.03
C GLU A 24 -12.39 13.27 2.61
N PRO A 25 -11.91 14.06 3.59
CA PRO A 25 -10.77 13.60 4.34
C PRO A 25 -11.20 12.27 4.96
N LEU A 26 -10.61 11.16 4.52
CA LEU A 26 -10.67 9.90 5.27
C LEU A 26 -10.01 10.19 6.61
N THR A 27 -10.76 10.75 7.56
CA THR A 27 -10.42 10.68 8.97
C THR A 27 -10.73 9.25 9.38
N ALA A 28 -9.82 8.33 9.07
CA ALA A 28 -9.81 6.99 9.62
C ALA A 28 -9.52 7.10 11.13
N ASN A 29 -10.54 7.42 11.92
CA ASN A 29 -10.50 7.21 13.36
C ASN A 29 -10.80 5.73 13.61
N ALA A 30 -9.88 4.85 13.20
CA ALA A 30 -9.93 3.46 13.60
C ALA A 30 -9.84 3.41 15.14
N SER A 31 -10.69 2.60 15.76
CA SER A 31 -10.60 2.32 17.18
C SER A 31 -9.25 1.64 17.50
N PRO A 32 -8.75 1.74 18.74
CA PRO A 32 -7.55 1.00 19.15
C PRO A 32 -7.65 -0.50 18.90
N GLU A 33 -8.84 -1.09 18.98
CA GLU A 33 -9.09 -2.50 18.71
C GLU A 33 -8.95 -2.84 17.23
N GLU A 34 -9.50 -2.03 16.33
CA GLU A 34 -9.36 -2.20 14.89
C GLU A 34 -7.90 -2.06 14.46
N LEU A 35 -7.17 -1.09 15.02
CA LEU A 35 -5.74 -0.94 14.77
C LEU A 35 -4.95 -2.18 15.23
N ASP A 36 -5.22 -2.69 16.43
CA ASP A 36 -4.53 -3.88 16.93
C ASP A 36 -4.87 -5.12 16.09
N ALA A 37 -6.13 -5.25 15.62
CA ALA A 37 -6.54 -6.33 14.72
C ALA A 37 -5.76 -6.30 13.39
N VAL A 38 -5.63 -5.11 12.77
CA VAL A 38 -4.84 -4.94 11.54
C VAL A 38 -3.38 -5.31 11.78
N LEU A 39 -2.75 -4.79 12.85
CA LEU A 39 -1.34 -5.06 13.12
C LEU A 39 -1.08 -6.53 13.47
N ARG A 40 -2.01 -7.22 14.14
CA ARG A 40 -1.92 -8.68 14.37
C ARG A 40 -1.99 -9.44 13.05
N PHE A 41 -2.90 -9.06 12.17
CA PHE A 41 -3.03 -9.67 10.85
C PHE A 41 -1.77 -9.44 9.99
N GLU A 42 -1.26 -8.21 9.92
CA GLU A 42 -0.04 -7.89 9.17
C GLU A 42 1.16 -8.71 9.65
N ARG A 43 1.32 -8.86 10.97
CA ARG A 43 2.38 -9.72 11.54
C ARG A 43 2.21 -11.19 11.13
N ALA A 44 0.98 -11.72 11.19
CA ALA A 44 0.71 -13.10 10.79
C ALA A 44 0.96 -13.33 9.29
N TRP A 45 0.61 -12.37 8.45
CA TRP A 45 0.92 -12.41 7.02
C TRP A 45 2.43 -12.42 6.79
N CYS A 46 3.18 -11.48 7.37
CA CYS A 46 4.64 -11.46 7.24
C CYS A 46 5.27 -12.78 7.68
N ASP A 47 4.83 -13.36 8.80
CA ASP A 47 5.32 -14.64 9.30
C ASP A 47 5.01 -15.79 8.33
N ALA A 48 3.78 -15.84 7.80
CA ALA A 48 3.38 -16.83 6.81
C ALA A 48 4.21 -16.72 5.52
N TYR A 49 4.46 -15.51 5.03
CA TYR A 49 5.30 -15.30 3.84
C TYR A 49 6.73 -15.76 4.09
N LEU A 50 7.34 -15.38 5.21
CA LEU A 50 8.72 -15.73 5.57
C LEU A 50 8.94 -17.24 5.71
N HIS A 51 7.93 -17.98 6.17
CA HIS A 51 8.00 -19.43 6.35
C HIS A 51 7.39 -20.21 5.16
N GLY A 52 6.89 -19.52 4.13
CA GLY A 52 6.25 -20.14 2.97
C GLY A 52 4.96 -20.90 3.33
N ASP A 53 4.17 -20.41 4.29
CA ASP A 53 2.85 -20.95 4.64
C ASP A 53 1.80 -20.52 3.61
N ILE A 54 1.80 -21.24 2.49
CA ILE A 54 0.88 -21.01 1.37
C ILE A 54 -0.59 -21.21 1.78
N ASP A 55 -0.86 -22.12 2.72
CA ASP A 55 -2.22 -22.42 3.14
C ASP A 55 -2.81 -21.25 3.95
N PHE A 56 -2.00 -20.61 4.80
CA PHE A 56 -2.38 -19.36 5.46
C PHE A 56 -2.73 -18.27 4.43
N LEU A 57 -1.87 -18.05 3.43
CA LEU A 57 -2.07 -17.01 2.43
C LEU A 57 -3.37 -17.22 1.64
N ARG A 58 -3.67 -18.45 1.23
CA ARG A 58 -4.93 -18.78 0.53
C ARG A 58 -6.17 -18.56 1.37
N ALA A 59 -6.10 -18.82 2.67
CA ALA A 59 -7.25 -18.76 3.56
C ALA A 59 -7.59 -17.33 4.00
N HIS A 60 -6.59 -16.44 4.08
CA HIS A 60 -6.77 -15.14 4.75
C HIS A 60 -6.51 -13.92 3.86
N VAL A 61 -5.78 -14.06 2.75
CA VAL A 61 -5.57 -12.95 1.82
C VAL A 61 -6.73 -12.93 0.81
N ALA A 62 -7.29 -11.74 0.58
CA ALA A 62 -8.37 -11.57 -0.38
C ALA A 62 -7.93 -12.03 -1.77
N SER A 63 -8.83 -12.71 -2.51
CA SER A 63 -8.52 -13.26 -3.83
C SER A 63 -8.20 -12.18 -4.88
N ASP A 64 -8.67 -10.96 -4.66
CA ASP A 64 -8.44 -9.78 -5.48
C ASP A 64 -7.35 -8.86 -4.91
N PHE A 65 -6.57 -9.33 -3.93
CA PHE A 65 -5.43 -8.60 -3.39
C PHE A 65 -4.39 -8.30 -4.49
N THR A 66 -3.92 -7.05 -4.46
CA THR A 66 -2.77 -6.60 -5.23
C THR A 66 -1.83 -5.78 -4.37
N LEU A 67 -0.52 -5.94 -4.55
CA LEU A 67 0.51 -5.11 -3.94
C LEU A 67 1.29 -4.37 -5.02
N THR A 68 1.31 -3.05 -4.96
CA THR A 68 2.16 -2.26 -5.86
C THR A 68 3.52 -2.02 -5.21
N GLY A 69 4.56 -2.65 -5.76
CA GLY A 69 5.94 -2.45 -5.36
C GLY A 69 6.45 -1.05 -5.65
N SER A 70 7.57 -0.67 -5.03
CA SER A 70 8.20 0.65 -5.22
C SER A 70 8.71 0.89 -6.65
N ASN A 71 8.86 -0.16 -7.44
CA ASN A 71 9.20 -0.14 -8.86
C ASN A 71 7.97 -0.05 -9.78
N GLY A 72 6.76 0.03 -9.22
CA GLY A 72 5.50 0.02 -9.96
C GLY A 72 5.07 -1.37 -10.46
N HIS A 73 5.78 -2.44 -10.08
CA HIS A 73 5.30 -3.79 -10.30
C HIS A 73 4.05 -4.05 -9.46
N ILE A 74 3.10 -4.80 -10.01
CA ILE A 74 1.88 -5.18 -9.30
C ILE A 74 1.95 -6.68 -9.07
N ASP A 75 2.12 -7.05 -7.81
CA ASP A 75 2.03 -8.43 -7.34
C ASP A 75 0.58 -8.78 -7.02
N THR A 76 0.28 -10.07 -7.09
CA THR A 76 -1.03 -10.65 -6.76
C THR A 76 -0.81 -11.81 -5.80
N LEU A 77 -1.85 -12.22 -5.08
CA LEU A 77 -1.76 -13.43 -4.25
C LEU A 77 -1.27 -14.67 -5.04
N ALA A 78 -1.69 -14.80 -6.31
CA ALA A 78 -1.22 -15.87 -7.17
C ALA A 78 0.28 -15.76 -7.51
N GLY A 79 0.77 -14.53 -7.68
CA GLY A 79 2.19 -14.22 -7.86
C GLY A 79 3.01 -14.59 -6.62
N ASP A 80 2.59 -14.13 -5.44
CA ASP A 80 3.23 -14.44 -4.16
C ASP A 80 3.33 -15.95 -3.92
N ILE A 81 2.24 -16.70 -4.17
CA ILE A 81 2.25 -18.16 -4.03
C ILE A 81 3.22 -18.80 -5.02
N ALA A 82 3.25 -18.33 -6.26
CA ALA A 82 4.16 -18.87 -7.27
C ALA A 82 5.63 -18.61 -6.91
N GLU A 83 5.96 -17.44 -6.38
CA GLU A 83 7.30 -17.12 -5.86
C GLU A 83 7.70 -18.07 -4.73
N LEU A 84 6.84 -18.23 -3.72
CA LEU A 84 7.11 -19.11 -2.58
C LEU A 84 7.27 -20.58 -2.98
N GLN A 85 6.55 -21.03 -4.01
CA GLN A 85 6.70 -22.37 -4.57
C GLN A 85 8.02 -22.54 -5.33
N ALA A 86 8.47 -21.50 -6.04
CA ALA A 86 9.73 -21.52 -6.79
C ALA A 86 10.98 -21.42 -5.90
N ALA A 87 10.85 -20.87 -4.69
CA ALA A 87 11.93 -20.71 -3.73
C ALA A 87 12.28 -21.97 -2.92
N ARG A 88 11.54 -23.08 -3.10
CA ARG A 88 11.77 -24.38 -2.42
C ARG A 88 12.50 -25.37 -3.32
#